data_AF-A0A0B2RIG2-F1
#
_entry.id   AF-A0A0B2RIG2-F1
#
_cell.length_a   1.000
_cell.length_b   1.000
_cell.length_c   1.000
_cell.angle_alpha   90.00
_cell.angle_beta   90.00
_cell.angle_gamma   90.00
#
_symmetry.space_group_name_H-M   'P 1'
#
loop_
_entity.id
_entity.type
_entity.pdbx_description
1 polymer ?
#
loop_
_entity_poly.entity_id
_entity_poly.type
_entity_poly.pdbx_seq_one_letter_code
_entity_poly.pdbx_strand_id
1 'polypeptide(L)'
;MKLKVYADRMSQPSRAILIFYKVNGIDFEDVKVDLSQHHQLSPQFRVINPLMKVPAVVDGRFKLFERHRFCAMAEERQVIGFHTGDAWKGNSRMQKTPKNCTGRGKTFDMRNDRERTTGCGGGSGSGKDKIDSLSRLLTRILRHMASELNLNMRSDGYVKVNDLLKLNLKTFANIPLRSHTIDHIREAVRKDNKQRFSLLEENGELLIRANQGHTVKVVETESLLKPILSAKEFPVCLHGTYRKNLESILGSGLKRMKRLHVHFSCGLPTDGEVISGMRQDVNVLIFLDVRKALEESIKLYISDNKVILTEGFDGVVPPKYFERIESWPSRQPISF
;
A
#
# COMPACT_ATOMS: atom_id res chain seq x y z
N MET A 1 17.20 -21.43 25.72
CA MET A 1 16.70 -22.22 24.57
C MET A 1 17.20 -21.57 23.31
N LYS A 2 17.61 -22.35 22.31
CA LYS A 2 18.11 -21.80 21.03
C LYS A 2 16.92 -21.37 20.16
N LEU A 3 17.07 -20.22 19.48
CA LEU A 3 16.09 -19.68 18.54
C LEU A 3 15.90 -20.68 17.38
N LYS A 4 14.67 -21.12 17.11
CA LYS A 4 14.37 -22.05 16.01
C LYS A 4 13.66 -21.34 14.87
N VAL A 5 14.12 -21.54 13.65
CA VAL A 5 13.50 -20.99 12.43
C VAL A 5 12.98 -22.15 11.60
N TYR A 6 11.66 -22.30 11.55
CA TYR A 6 10.99 -23.28 10.72
C TYR A 6 10.77 -22.69 9.32
N ALA A 7 11.49 -23.21 8.32
CA ALA A 7 11.59 -22.59 7.01
C ALA A 7 11.71 -23.61 5.87
N ASP A 8 11.29 -23.20 4.68
CA ASP A 8 11.61 -23.88 3.41
C ASP A 8 12.45 -22.95 2.54
N ARG A 9 13.60 -23.40 2.04
CA ARG A 9 14.46 -22.58 1.17
C ARG A 9 13.85 -22.28 -0.19
N MET A 10 12.83 -23.01 -0.63
CA MET A 10 12.04 -22.68 -1.82
C MET A 10 11.10 -21.50 -1.59
N SER A 11 10.73 -21.23 -0.33
CA SER A 11 9.88 -20.09 0.04
C SER A 11 10.67 -18.77 0.09
N GLN A 12 10.24 -17.79 -0.71
CA GLN A 12 10.82 -16.43 -0.72
C GLN A 12 10.89 -15.78 0.68
N PRO A 13 9.81 -15.73 1.49
CA PRO A 13 9.87 -15.13 2.83
C PRO A 13 10.77 -15.90 3.79
N SER A 14 10.85 -17.23 3.65
CA SER A 14 11.77 -18.04 4.45
C SER A 14 13.24 -17.72 4.13
N ARG A 15 13.59 -17.57 2.85
CA ARG A 15 14.94 -17.13 2.46
C ARG A 15 15.29 -15.77 3.04
N ALA A 16 14.34 -14.82 3.03
CA ALA A 16 14.57 -13.49 3.59
C ALA A 16 14.95 -13.53 5.08
N ILE A 17 14.24 -14.32 5.90
CA ILE A 17 14.54 -14.46 7.34
C ILE A 17 15.86 -15.19 7.58
N LEU A 18 16.13 -16.28 6.85
CA LEU A 18 17.38 -17.02 6.98
C LEU A 18 18.60 -16.17 6.61
N ILE A 19 18.50 -15.36 5.55
CA ILE A 19 19.56 -14.42 5.15
C ILE A 19 19.73 -13.33 6.21
N PHE A 20 18.62 -12.75 6.68
CA PHE A 20 18.65 -11.70 7.70
C PHE A 20 19.38 -12.16 8.97
N TYR A 21 19.06 -13.33 9.51
CA TYR A 21 19.73 -13.82 10.72
C TYR A 21 21.21 -14.15 10.48
N LYS A 22 21.56 -14.74 9.34
CA LYS A 22 22.96 -15.01 9.00
C LYS A 22 23.79 -13.73 8.87
N VAL A 23 23.29 -12.72 8.15
CA VAL A 23 24.00 -11.45 7.92
C VAL A 23 24.18 -10.68 9.22
N ASN A 24 23.23 -10.79 10.16
CA ASN A 24 23.31 -10.11 11.45
C ASN A 24 23.98 -10.95 12.55
N GLY A 25 24.58 -12.10 12.23
CA GLY A 25 25.27 -12.95 13.21
C GLY A 25 24.36 -13.51 14.32
N ILE A 26 23.05 -13.60 14.07
CA ILE A 26 22.08 -14.14 15.03
C ILE A 26 22.17 -15.67 14.95
N ASP A 27 22.47 -16.33 16.08
CA ASP A 27 22.51 -17.79 16.14
C ASP A 27 21.10 -18.38 16.18
N PHE A 28 20.82 -19.33 15.29
CA PHE A 28 19.53 -20.00 15.20
C PHE A 28 19.68 -21.45 14.70
N GLU A 29 18.68 -22.26 15.02
CA GLU A 29 18.49 -23.61 14.50
C GLU A 29 17.57 -23.54 13.27
N ASP A 30 18.09 -23.90 12.09
CA ASP A 30 17.34 -23.99 10.83
C ASP A 30 16.56 -25.32 10.79
N VAL A 31 15.25 -25.26 11.03
CA VAL A 31 14.35 -26.43 11.01
C VAL A 31 13.65 -26.49 9.66
N LYS A 32 14.04 -27.47 8.82
CA LYS A 32 13.45 -27.63 7.48
C LYS A 32 11.98 -28.04 7.57
N VAL A 33 11.11 -27.26 6.92
CA VAL A 33 9.70 -27.61 6.67
C VAL A 33 9.55 -27.80 5.17
N ASP A 34 9.36 -29.04 4.71
CA ASP A 34 9.29 -29.33 3.28
C ASP A 34 7.88 -29.04 2.73
N LEU A 35 7.78 -27.99 1.90
CA LEU A 35 6.53 -27.56 1.30
C LEU A 35 6.03 -28.51 0.22
N SER A 36 6.94 -29.26 -0.43
CA SER A 36 6.57 -30.24 -1.47
C SER A 36 5.88 -31.46 -0.86
N GLN A 37 6.28 -31.83 0.36
CA GLN A 37 5.69 -32.91 1.14
C GLN A 37 4.56 -32.43 2.06
N HIS A 38 4.13 -31.18 1.92
CA HIS A 38 3.05 -30.58 2.71
C HIS A 38 3.29 -30.62 4.24
N HIS A 39 4.54 -30.61 4.72
CA HIS A 39 4.86 -30.68 6.15
C HIS A 39 4.25 -29.53 6.96
N GLN A 40 4.03 -28.38 6.34
CA GLN A 40 3.36 -27.22 6.94
C GLN A 40 1.88 -27.47 7.27
N LEU A 41 1.24 -28.48 6.66
CA LEU A 41 -0.15 -28.86 6.94
C LEU A 41 -0.25 -29.89 8.09
N SER A 42 0.88 -30.34 8.63
CA SER A 42 0.89 -31.34 9.68
C SER A 42 0.30 -30.79 11.00
N PRO A 43 -0.35 -31.64 11.81
CA PRO A 43 -0.84 -31.24 13.15
C PRO A 43 0.29 -30.71 14.05
N GLN A 44 1.50 -31.27 13.92
CA GLN A 44 2.67 -30.81 14.68
C GLN A 44 3.06 -29.38 14.30
N PHE A 45 3.07 -29.05 13.01
CA PHE A 45 3.39 -27.69 12.55
C PHE A 45 2.29 -26.68 12.85
N ARG A 46 1.01 -27.10 12.84
CA ARG A 46 -0.12 -26.24 13.17
C ARG A 46 -0.03 -25.66 14.59
N VAL A 47 0.55 -26.41 15.54
CA VAL A 47 0.82 -25.93 16.90
C VAL A 47 1.88 -24.82 16.91
N ILE A 48 2.80 -24.81 15.94
CA ILE A 48 3.85 -23.80 15.80
C ILE A 48 3.31 -22.57 15.07
N ASN A 49 2.62 -22.77 13.95
CA ASN A 49 1.95 -21.73 13.19
C ASN A 49 0.52 -22.20 12.81
N PRO A 50 -0.52 -21.68 13.47
CA PRO A 50 -1.92 -22.00 13.16
C PRO A 50 -2.35 -21.67 11.72
N LEU A 51 -1.59 -20.83 11.01
CA LEU A 51 -1.83 -20.48 9.61
C LEU A 51 -1.23 -21.48 8.63
N MET A 52 -0.44 -22.45 9.12
CA MET A 52 0.18 -23.50 8.30
C MET A 52 1.04 -22.93 7.16
N LYS A 53 1.80 -21.85 7.46
CA LYS A 53 2.72 -21.17 6.53
C LYS A 53 4.15 -21.14 7.09
N VAL A 54 5.12 -20.97 6.20
CA VAL A 54 6.53 -20.73 6.55
C VAL A 54 6.94 -19.33 6.08
N PRO A 55 7.88 -18.63 6.76
CA PRO A 55 8.61 -19.09 7.93
C PRO A 55 7.81 -18.93 9.25
N ALA A 56 8.20 -19.69 10.27
CA ALA A 56 7.81 -19.48 11.66
C ALA A 56 9.06 -19.49 12.55
N VAL A 57 9.14 -18.57 13.49
CA VAL A 57 10.28 -18.42 14.41
C VAL A 57 9.80 -18.71 15.83
N VAL A 58 10.54 -19.54 16.56
CA VAL A 58 10.20 -19.94 17.92
C VAL A 58 11.37 -19.65 18.85
N ASP A 59 11.08 -18.88 19.89
CA ASP A 59 12.01 -18.54 20.96
C ASP A 59 11.37 -18.88 22.31
N GLY A 60 11.65 -20.08 22.81
CA GLY A 60 11.01 -20.63 23.99
C GLY A 60 9.49 -20.71 23.86
N ARG A 61 8.76 -19.93 24.67
CA ARG A 61 7.29 -19.86 24.64
C ARG A 61 6.75 -18.93 23.55
N PHE A 62 7.61 -18.11 22.95
CA PHE A 62 7.22 -17.12 21.96
C PHE A 62 7.25 -17.74 20.55
N LYS A 63 6.16 -17.60 19.80
CA LYS A 63 6.02 -18.10 18.42
C LYS A 63 5.64 -16.93 17.51
N LEU A 64 6.44 -16.70 16.48
CA LEU A 64 6.29 -15.62 15.52
C LEU A 64 6.08 -16.21 14.13
N PHE A 65 5.02 -15.79 13.45
CA PHE A 65 4.66 -16.18 12.10
C PHE A 65 3.74 -15.09 11.52
N GLU A 66 3.53 -15.08 10.20
CA GLU A 66 2.85 -13.97 9.49
C GLU A 66 1.36 -13.77 9.89
N ARG A 67 1.17 -13.06 11.00
CA ARG A 67 0.22 -11.94 11.18
C ARG A 67 0.92 -10.71 11.78
N HIS A 68 2.14 -10.87 12.29
CA HIS A 68 2.98 -9.83 12.89
C HIS A 68 4.24 -9.70 12.04
N ARG A 69 4.55 -8.49 11.56
CA ARG A 69 5.71 -8.22 10.70
C ARG A 69 7.00 -8.66 11.39
N PHE A 70 7.76 -9.57 10.78
CA PHE A 70 9.07 -10.02 11.29
C PHE A 70 10.09 -8.88 11.46
N CYS A 71 9.97 -7.79 10.70
CA CYS A 71 10.90 -6.66 10.79
C CYS A 71 10.69 -5.75 12.02
N ALA A 72 9.57 -5.86 12.74
CA ALA A 72 9.26 -4.95 13.86
C ALA A 72 9.98 -5.34 15.17
N MET A 73 10.51 -6.56 15.30
CA MET A 73 11.06 -7.05 16.57
C MET A 73 12.57 -6.93 16.72
N ALA A 74 13.31 -6.51 15.69
CA ALA A 74 14.75 -6.24 15.86
C ALA A 74 15.01 -4.96 16.66
N GLU A 75 14.04 -4.04 16.73
CA GLU A 75 14.14 -2.80 17.51
C GLU A 75 13.58 -2.92 18.94
N GLU A 76 12.70 -3.89 19.22
CA GLU A 76 11.87 -3.86 20.43
C GLU A 76 12.27 -4.86 21.54
N ARG A 77 13.43 -5.52 21.42
CA ARG A 77 13.98 -6.34 22.53
C ARG A 77 15.34 -5.83 22.98
N GLN A 78 15.28 -4.99 24.00
CA GLN A 78 16.37 -4.62 24.92
C GLN A 78 16.79 -5.81 25.82
N VAL A 79 16.99 -7.00 25.25
CA VAL A 79 17.50 -8.20 25.96
C VAL A 79 18.46 -8.95 25.03
N ILE A 80 19.58 -8.31 24.74
CA ILE A 80 20.83 -8.98 24.39
C ILE A 80 21.92 -8.02 24.85
N GLY A 81 22.55 -8.35 25.97
CA GLY A 81 23.75 -7.67 26.40
C GLY A 81 24.80 -7.86 25.33
N PHE A 82 25.09 -6.80 24.59
CA PHE A 82 26.40 -6.61 23.98
C PHE A 82 27.10 -5.49 24.71
N HIS A 83 28.22 -5.85 25.32
CA HIS A 83 29.32 -4.93 25.57
C HIS A 83 29.71 -4.31 24.24
N THR A 84 29.29 -3.08 24.00
CA THR A 84 30.09 -2.15 23.21
C THR A 84 31.15 -1.61 24.15
N GLY A 85 32.28 -2.32 24.19
CA GLY A 85 33.54 -1.69 24.57
C GLY A 85 33.82 -0.56 23.59
N ASP A 86 34.05 0.62 24.16
CA ASP A 86 34.87 1.70 23.62
C ASP A 86 34.52 2.25 22.23
N ALA A 87 33.38 2.94 22.15
CA ALA A 87 33.31 4.23 21.48
C ALA A 87 32.07 4.96 21.98
N TRP A 88 32.19 6.25 22.28
CA TRP A 88 31.14 7.14 22.78
C TRP A 88 30.86 7.08 24.29
N LYS A 89 31.87 7.45 25.08
CA LYS A 89 31.64 8.17 26.35
C LYS A 89 31.55 9.67 26.06
N GLY A 90 30.39 10.25 26.34
CA GLY A 90 30.20 11.68 26.51
C GLY A 90 28.95 11.90 27.36
N ASN A 91 29.17 12.30 28.62
CA ASN A 91 28.28 12.96 29.59
C ASN A 91 26.76 12.98 29.29
N SER A 92 25.83 12.66 30.20
CA SER A 92 25.85 12.81 31.66
C SER A 92 24.57 12.19 32.25
N ARG A 93 24.76 11.25 33.17
CA ARG A 93 24.04 11.03 34.45
C ARG A 93 22.67 11.74 34.63
N MET A 94 21.58 10.97 34.65
CA MET A 94 20.48 11.24 35.57
C MET A 94 19.84 9.95 36.10
N GLN A 95 19.61 9.95 37.41
CA GLN A 95 19.26 8.79 38.24
C GLN A 95 17.77 8.41 38.17
N LYS A 96 17.54 7.15 38.54
CA LYS A 96 16.28 6.42 38.79
C LYS A 96 15.26 7.19 39.65
N THR A 97 13.97 6.87 39.49
CA THR A 97 13.15 6.19 40.52
C THR A 97 11.79 5.72 39.95
N PRO A 98 11.19 4.62 40.49
CA PRO A 98 9.93 4.04 40.02
C PRO A 98 8.74 4.41 40.92
N LYS A 99 7.51 4.39 40.37
CA LYS A 99 6.28 4.31 41.18
C LYS A 99 5.25 3.37 40.55
N ASN A 100 4.86 2.39 41.37
CA ASN A 100 3.66 1.55 41.23
C ASN A 100 2.39 2.41 41.21
N CYS A 101 1.33 1.92 40.56
CA CYS A 101 0.10 1.52 41.23
C CYS A 101 -0.96 0.97 40.26
N THR A 102 -1.69 0.01 40.80
CA THR A 102 -2.77 -0.82 40.26
C THR A 102 -4.07 -0.06 39.96
N GLY A 103 -4.85 -0.54 39.00
CA GLY A 103 -6.27 -0.16 38.86
C GLY A 103 -7.02 -0.94 37.78
N ARG A 104 -7.93 -1.83 38.18
CA ARG A 104 -8.95 -2.47 37.34
C ARG A 104 -10.02 -1.45 36.94
N GLY A 105 -10.47 -1.48 35.69
CA GLY A 105 -11.66 -0.76 35.23
C GLY A 105 -12.18 -1.36 33.92
N LYS A 106 -13.40 -1.88 33.98
CA LYS A 106 -14.15 -2.57 32.91
C LYS A 106 -14.30 -1.71 31.66
N THR A 107 -14.18 -2.30 30.47
CA THR A 107 -14.74 -1.73 29.24
C THR A 107 -15.65 -2.75 28.56
N PHE A 108 -16.78 -2.20 28.13
CA PHE A 108 -17.93 -2.84 27.51
C PHE A 108 -17.58 -3.52 26.19
N ASP A 109 -18.16 -4.70 26.00
CA ASP A 109 -18.30 -5.38 24.72
C ASP A 109 -19.08 -4.50 23.72
N MET A 110 -18.47 -4.22 22.57
CA MET A 110 -19.19 -4.01 21.32
C MET A 110 -18.71 -5.06 20.33
N ARG A 111 -19.55 -6.08 20.17
CA ARG A 111 -19.49 -7.06 19.10
C ARG A 111 -19.53 -6.33 17.77
N ASN A 112 -18.55 -6.57 16.92
CA ASN A 112 -18.68 -6.33 15.50
C ASN A 112 -18.35 -7.64 14.79
N ASP A 113 -19.42 -8.33 14.40
CA ASP A 113 -19.41 -9.58 13.67
C ASP A 113 -18.74 -9.37 12.31
N ARG A 114 -17.52 -9.88 12.18
CA ARG A 114 -16.96 -10.32 10.90
C ARG A 114 -16.29 -11.66 11.13
N GLU A 115 -17.13 -12.68 11.18
CA GLU A 115 -16.72 -14.07 10.99
C GLU A 115 -15.86 -14.17 9.72
N ARG A 116 -14.56 -14.38 9.91
CA ARG A 116 -13.75 -15.06 8.90
C ARG A 116 -14.07 -16.53 9.03
N THR A 117 -14.99 -16.99 8.18
CA THR A 117 -15.21 -18.41 7.94
C THR A 117 -13.89 -19.05 7.47
N THR A 118 -13.22 -19.69 8.42
CA THR A 118 -12.25 -20.74 8.15
C THR A 118 -13.03 -21.98 7.71
N GLY A 119 -13.17 -22.15 6.40
CA GLY A 119 -13.64 -23.39 5.79
C GLY A 119 -12.56 -23.97 4.89
N CYS A 120 -12.04 -25.14 5.24
CA CYS A 120 -11.46 -26.06 4.26
C CYS A 120 -12.58 -26.45 3.30
N GLY A 121 -12.43 -26.11 2.02
CA GLY A 121 -13.33 -26.52 0.94
C GLY A 121 -12.64 -26.26 -0.39
N GLY A 122 -12.41 -27.31 -1.18
CA GLY A 122 -11.69 -27.27 -2.44
C GLY A 122 -12.39 -26.45 -3.52
N GLY A 123 -11.59 -25.89 -4.43
CA GLY A 123 -12.01 -25.47 -5.77
C GLY A 123 -12.64 -24.08 -5.93
N SER A 124 -11.85 -22.98 -5.88
CA SER A 124 -12.21 -21.70 -6.57
C SER A 124 -11.07 -20.67 -6.76
N GLY A 125 -9.79 -21.08 -6.66
CA GLY A 125 -8.66 -20.13 -6.69
C GLY A 125 -8.38 -19.47 -8.05
N SER A 126 -8.69 -20.14 -9.17
CA SER A 126 -8.28 -19.68 -10.50
C SER A 126 -9.00 -18.41 -10.98
N GLY A 127 -10.28 -18.24 -10.61
CA GLY A 127 -11.09 -17.10 -11.03
C GLY A 127 -10.67 -15.78 -10.38
N LYS A 128 -10.26 -15.82 -9.10
CA LYS A 128 -9.81 -14.62 -8.39
C LYS A 128 -8.50 -14.09 -8.98
N ASP A 129 -7.54 -14.98 -9.22
CA ASP A 129 -6.25 -14.62 -9.82
C ASP A 129 -6.42 -14.11 -11.26
N LYS A 130 -7.37 -14.68 -12.02
CA LYS A 130 -7.73 -14.20 -13.36
C LYS A 130 -8.19 -12.74 -13.31
N ILE A 131 -9.17 -12.40 -12.47
CA ILE A 131 -9.72 -11.04 -12.35
C ILE A 131 -8.69 -10.05 -11.81
N ASP A 132 -7.88 -10.44 -10.83
CA ASP A 132 -6.82 -9.57 -10.28
C ASP A 132 -5.75 -9.28 -11.35
N SER A 133 -5.39 -10.28 -12.17
CA SER A 133 -4.45 -10.11 -13.28
C SER A 133 -5.01 -9.20 -14.39
N LEU A 134 -6.32 -9.31 -14.66
CA LEU A 134 -7.05 -8.44 -15.59
C LEU A 134 -7.05 -6.99 -15.08
N SER A 135 -7.41 -6.76 -13.82
CA SER A 135 -7.45 -5.42 -13.20
C SER A 135 -6.11 -4.69 -13.30
N ARG A 136 -4.99 -5.42 -13.09
CA ARG A 136 -3.63 -4.86 -13.27
C ARG A 136 -3.34 -4.51 -14.73
N LEU A 137 -3.77 -5.34 -15.68
CA LEU A 137 -3.62 -5.06 -17.11
C LEU A 137 -4.45 -3.83 -17.53
N LEU A 138 -5.71 -3.75 -17.09
CA LEU A 138 -6.60 -2.60 -17.34
C LEU A 138 -5.98 -1.30 -16.82
N THR A 139 -5.42 -1.32 -15.61
CA THR A 139 -4.72 -0.16 -15.03
C THR A 139 -3.61 0.33 -15.96
N ARG A 140 -2.83 -0.60 -16.53
CA ARG A 140 -1.71 -0.26 -17.42
C ARG A 140 -2.21 0.31 -18.77
N ILE A 141 -3.20 -0.34 -19.37
CA ILE A 141 -3.78 0.07 -20.65
C ILE A 141 -4.39 1.48 -20.52
N LEU A 142 -5.32 1.64 -19.59
CA LEU A 142 -6.13 2.84 -19.45
C LEU A 142 -5.32 4.07 -18.99
N ARG A 143 -4.21 3.89 -18.28
CA ARG A 143 -3.40 5.02 -17.78
C ARG A 143 -2.24 5.39 -18.69
N HIS A 144 -1.68 4.43 -19.42
CA HIS A 144 -0.36 4.60 -20.04
C HIS A 144 -0.31 4.25 -21.51
N MET A 145 -1.10 3.28 -22.00
CA MET A 145 -0.87 2.67 -23.31
C MET A 145 -1.98 2.92 -24.33
N ALA A 146 -3.03 3.67 -24.00
CA ALA A 146 -4.16 3.86 -24.91
C ALA A 146 -3.70 4.35 -26.30
N SER A 147 -2.83 5.37 -26.33
CA SER A 147 -2.26 5.91 -27.58
C SER A 147 -1.37 4.90 -28.32
N GLU A 148 -0.53 4.14 -27.60
CA GLU A 148 0.37 3.13 -28.20
C GLU A 148 -0.41 1.95 -28.82
N LEU A 149 -1.58 1.65 -28.27
CA LEU A 149 -2.44 0.54 -28.68
C LEU A 149 -3.47 0.96 -29.74
N ASN A 150 -3.42 2.20 -30.23
CA ASN A 150 -4.42 2.79 -31.12
C ASN A 150 -5.86 2.63 -30.58
N LEU A 151 -6.03 2.67 -29.26
CA LEU A 151 -7.35 2.71 -28.65
C LEU A 151 -7.90 4.13 -28.76
N ASN A 152 -9.11 4.26 -29.30
CA ASN A 152 -9.79 5.55 -29.35
C ASN A 152 -10.28 5.94 -27.95
N MET A 153 -9.50 6.78 -27.27
CA MET A 153 -9.78 7.29 -25.92
C MET A 153 -10.35 8.70 -26.01
N ARG A 154 -11.51 8.90 -25.39
CA ARG A 154 -12.15 10.21 -25.23
C ARG A 154 -11.32 11.12 -24.30
N SER A 155 -11.56 12.43 -24.37
CA SER A 155 -10.90 13.42 -23.51
C SER A 155 -11.17 13.21 -22.01
N ASP A 156 -12.30 12.59 -21.67
CA ASP A 156 -12.67 12.18 -20.30
C ASP A 156 -12.10 10.81 -19.87
N GLY A 157 -11.27 10.19 -20.71
CA GLY A 157 -10.57 8.92 -20.46
C GLY A 157 -11.35 7.67 -20.81
N TYR A 158 -12.60 7.76 -21.28
CA TYR A 158 -13.39 6.60 -21.64
C TYR A 158 -12.94 5.96 -22.95
N VAL A 159 -12.90 4.62 -22.96
CA VAL A 159 -12.73 3.78 -24.16
C VAL A 159 -13.85 2.75 -24.22
N LYS A 160 -14.22 2.31 -25.42
CA LYS A 160 -15.18 1.23 -25.62
C LYS A 160 -14.62 -0.10 -25.11
N VAL A 161 -15.37 -0.82 -24.27
CA VAL A 161 -14.95 -2.12 -23.72
C VAL A 161 -14.74 -3.15 -24.82
N ASN A 162 -15.59 -3.14 -25.85
CA ASN A 162 -15.46 -4.05 -26.99
C ASN A 162 -14.14 -3.86 -27.76
N ASP A 163 -13.69 -2.62 -27.94
CA ASP A 163 -12.42 -2.35 -28.62
C ASP A 163 -11.22 -2.71 -27.75
N LEU A 164 -11.33 -2.46 -26.43
CA LEU A 164 -10.34 -2.89 -25.46
C LEU A 164 -10.15 -4.42 -25.47
N LEU A 165 -11.23 -5.20 -25.51
CA LEU A 165 -11.17 -6.66 -25.51
C LEU A 165 -10.59 -7.24 -26.81
N LYS A 166 -10.57 -6.49 -27.92
CA LYS A 166 -9.93 -6.90 -29.19
C LYS A 166 -8.41 -6.79 -29.16
N LEU A 167 -7.81 -6.13 -28.19
CA LEU A 167 -6.36 -5.96 -28.12
C LEU A 167 -5.63 -7.31 -27.92
N ASN A 168 -4.52 -7.49 -28.62
CA ASN A 168 -3.68 -8.69 -28.51
C ASN A 168 -2.66 -8.57 -27.38
N LEU A 169 -3.16 -8.46 -26.14
CA LEU A 169 -2.34 -8.37 -24.93
C LEU A 169 -2.59 -9.57 -24.03
N LYS A 170 -1.63 -9.85 -23.14
CA LYS A 170 -1.77 -10.86 -22.09
C LYS A 170 -1.65 -10.21 -20.72
N THR A 171 -2.35 -10.79 -19.74
CA THR A 171 -2.15 -10.43 -18.32
C THR A 171 -0.81 -10.96 -17.84
N PHE A 172 -0.39 -10.55 -16.64
CA PHE A 172 0.84 -11.08 -16.03
C PHE A 172 0.77 -12.60 -15.76
N ALA A 173 -0.45 -13.14 -15.64
CA ALA A 173 -0.69 -14.59 -15.55
C ALA A 173 -0.71 -15.29 -16.92
N ASN A 174 -0.21 -14.62 -17.98
CA ASN A 174 -0.18 -15.12 -19.36
C ASN A 174 -1.56 -15.42 -19.97
N ILE A 175 -2.63 -14.81 -19.44
CA ILE A 175 -3.99 -15.00 -19.93
C ILE A 175 -4.27 -13.95 -21.03
N PRO A 176 -4.69 -14.34 -22.24
CA PRO A 176 -5.04 -13.40 -23.30
C PRO A 176 -6.20 -12.48 -22.89
N LEU A 177 -6.09 -11.18 -23.17
CA LEU A 177 -7.15 -10.20 -22.87
C LEU A 177 -8.46 -10.57 -23.59
N ARG A 178 -8.35 -11.02 -24.85
CA ARG A 178 -9.47 -11.53 -25.67
C ARG A 178 -10.25 -12.70 -25.04
N SER A 179 -9.69 -13.40 -24.06
CA SER A 179 -10.38 -14.48 -23.34
C SER A 179 -11.26 -13.99 -22.17
N HIS A 180 -11.28 -12.69 -21.93
CA HIS A 180 -12.14 -12.06 -20.93
C HIS A 180 -13.44 -11.60 -21.59
N THR A 181 -14.48 -11.50 -20.76
CA THR A 181 -15.84 -11.13 -21.16
C THR A 181 -16.16 -9.78 -20.53
N ILE A 182 -17.25 -9.16 -20.98
CA ILE A 182 -17.75 -7.94 -20.36
C ILE A 182 -18.03 -8.15 -18.86
N ASP A 183 -18.55 -9.32 -18.45
CA ASP A 183 -18.78 -9.60 -17.04
C ASP A 183 -17.49 -9.72 -16.23
N HIS A 184 -16.42 -10.24 -16.82
CA HIS A 184 -15.10 -10.19 -16.18
C HIS A 184 -14.61 -8.74 -15.98
N ILE A 185 -14.91 -7.83 -16.92
CA ILE A 185 -14.59 -6.40 -16.77
C ILE A 185 -15.43 -5.79 -15.64
N ARG A 186 -16.75 -6.01 -15.64
CA ARG A 186 -17.67 -5.55 -14.57
C ARG A 186 -17.22 -6.07 -13.21
N GLU A 187 -16.83 -7.34 -13.13
CA GLU A 187 -16.33 -7.94 -11.91
C GLU A 187 -14.99 -7.33 -11.46
N ALA A 188 -14.07 -7.07 -12.39
CA ALA A 188 -12.79 -6.40 -12.09
C ALA A 188 -13.00 -4.99 -11.53
N VAL A 189 -13.95 -4.24 -12.07
CA VAL A 189 -14.34 -2.92 -11.55
C VAL A 189 -14.99 -3.04 -10.17
N ARG A 190 -15.95 -3.96 -10.01
CA ARG A 190 -16.67 -4.19 -8.75
C ARG A 190 -15.76 -4.64 -7.60
N LYS A 191 -14.76 -5.47 -7.90
CA LYS A 191 -13.78 -5.98 -6.92
C LYS A 191 -12.62 -5.02 -6.67
N ASP A 192 -12.50 -3.94 -7.44
CA ASP A 192 -11.41 -3.00 -7.23
C ASP A 192 -11.65 -2.16 -5.99
N ASN A 193 -11.05 -2.62 -4.89
CA ASN A 193 -11.10 -1.94 -3.61
C ASN A 193 -10.65 -0.48 -3.68
N LYS A 194 -9.84 -0.09 -4.68
CA LYS A 194 -9.34 1.28 -4.82
C LYS A 194 -10.22 2.18 -5.70
N GLN A 195 -11.28 1.64 -6.28
CA GLN A 195 -12.19 2.34 -7.19
C GLN A 195 -11.43 3.08 -8.31
N ARG A 196 -10.45 2.41 -8.93
CA ARG A 196 -9.60 2.98 -9.98
C ARG A 196 -10.34 3.17 -11.29
N PHE A 197 -11.48 2.51 -11.46
CA PHE A 197 -12.21 2.45 -12.72
C PHE A 197 -13.64 2.92 -12.55
N SER A 198 -14.18 3.50 -13.61
CA SER A 198 -15.60 3.79 -13.76
C SER A 198 -16.10 3.19 -15.07
N LEU A 199 -17.35 2.74 -15.05
CA LEU A 199 -18.07 2.24 -16.21
C LEU A 199 -19.15 3.24 -16.58
N LEU A 200 -19.39 3.38 -17.88
CA LEU A 200 -20.45 4.21 -18.45
C LEU A 200 -21.15 3.41 -19.54
N GLU A 201 -22.48 3.37 -19.53
CA GLU A 201 -23.27 2.87 -20.65
C GLU A 201 -23.84 4.06 -21.42
N GLU A 202 -23.51 4.16 -22.71
CA GLU A 202 -23.91 5.26 -23.59
C GLU A 202 -24.26 4.68 -24.96
N ASN A 203 -25.45 5.00 -25.49
CA ASN A 203 -25.92 4.51 -26.80
C ASN A 203 -25.87 2.98 -26.99
N GLY A 204 -26.08 2.21 -25.91
CA GLY A 204 -26.01 0.75 -25.92
C GLY A 204 -24.59 0.17 -25.91
N GLU A 205 -23.56 1.01 -25.81
CA GLU A 205 -22.17 0.60 -25.67
C GLU A 205 -21.68 0.77 -24.23
N LEU A 206 -20.89 -0.20 -23.76
CA LEU A 206 -20.21 -0.11 -22.46
C LEU A 206 -18.82 0.49 -22.65
N LEU A 207 -18.55 1.56 -21.91
CA LEU A 207 -17.27 2.24 -21.84
C LEU A 207 -16.62 2.05 -20.46
N ILE A 208 -15.30 2.11 -20.42
CA ILE A 208 -14.49 2.05 -19.20
C ILE A 208 -13.41 3.14 -19.22
N ARG A 209 -13.13 3.73 -18.06
CA ARG A 209 -11.99 4.64 -17.85
C ARG A 209 -11.24 4.34 -16.57
N ALA A 210 -10.04 4.88 -16.43
CA ALA A 210 -9.41 5.04 -15.12
C ALA A 210 -9.80 6.39 -14.50
N ASN A 211 -9.99 6.45 -13.18
CA ASN A 211 -10.41 7.66 -12.48
C ASN A 211 -9.25 8.64 -12.20
N GLN A 212 -8.01 8.17 -12.32
CA GLN A 212 -6.79 8.97 -12.13
C GLN A 212 -5.55 8.24 -12.64
N GLY A 213 -4.41 8.94 -12.59
CA GLY A 213 -3.08 8.35 -12.75
C GLY A 213 -2.63 8.20 -14.19
N HIS A 214 -3.28 8.91 -15.11
CA HIS A 214 -2.91 8.97 -16.52
C HIS A 214 -1.52 9.59 -16.71
N THR A 215 -0.84 9.11 -17.75
CA THR A 215 0.38 9.71 -18.31
C THR A 215 0.17 10.13 -19.77
N VAL A 216 -0.95 9.75 -20.37
CA VAL A 216 -1.33 10.09 -21.74
C VAL A 216 -1.94 11.50 -21.80
N LYS A 217 -1.52 12.31 -22.77
CA LYS A 217 -1.99 13.71 -22.91
C LYS A 217 -3.38 13.86 -23.51
N VAL A 218 -3.93 12.78 -24.08
CA VAL A 218 -5.28 12.79 -24.67
C VAL A 218 -6.38 13.04 -23.63
N VAL A 219 -6.12 12.68 -22.37
CA VAL A 219 -7.06 12.87 -21.27
C VAL A 219 -6.87 14.28 -20.72
N GLU A 220 -7.93 15.07 -20.80
CA GLU A 220 -7.95 16.44 -20.31
C GLU A 220 -8.35 16.45 -18.83
N THR A 221 -7.56 17.15 -18.01
CA THR A 221 -7.75 17.23 -16.56
C THR A 221 -9.16 17.68 -16.18
N GLU A 222 -9.66 18.76 -16.81
CA GLU A 222 -10.99 19.35 -16.56
C GLU A 222 -12.15 18.42 -16.97
N SER A 223 -11.94 17.54 -17.96
CA SER A 223 -12.94 16.58 -18.44
C SER A 223 -13.03 15.33 -17.54
N LEU A 224 -11.97 15.06 -16.77
CA LEU A 224 -11.87 13.89 -15.89
C LEU A 224 -12.16 14.23 -14.42
N LEU A 225 -11.74 15.41 -13.95
CA LEU A 225 -11.68 15.76 -12.54
C LEU A 225 -12.55 16.98 -12.22
N LYS A 226 -13.00 17.09 -10.97
CA LYS A 226 -13.77 18.24 -10.49
C LYS A 226 -12.84 19.24 -9.81
N PRO A 227 -12.90 20.55 -10.13
CA PRO A 227 -12.06 21.54 -9.46
C PRO A 227 -12.45 21.69 -7.98
N ILE A 228 -11.45 21.91 -7.13
CA ILE A 228 -11.63 22.25 -5.71
C ILE A 228 -11.54 23.77 -5.60
N LEU A 229 -12.64 24.40 -5.18
CA LEU A 229 -12.73 25.86 -5.11
C LEU A 229 -12.58 26.40 -3.69
N SER A 230 -12.70 25.54 -2.68
CA SER A 230 -12.63 25.93 -1.28
C SER A 230 -11.83 24.94 -0.45
N ALA A 231 -10.89 25.46 0.35
CA ALA A 231 -10.13 24.67 1.32
C ALA A 231 -11.01 24.02 2.40
N LYS A 232 -12.25 24.52 2.59
CA LYS A 232 -13.20 23.94 3.57
C LYS A 232 -13.75 22.58 3.14
N GLU A 233 -13.78 22.29 1.84
CA GLU A 233 -14.28 21.02 1.31
C GLU A 233 -13.32 19.85 1.62
N PHE A 234 -12.01 20.15 1.66
CA PHE A 234 -10.96 19.17 1.87
C PHE A 234 -9.96 19.68 2.93
N PRO A 235 -10.34 19.62 4.22
CA PRO A 235 -9.49 20.13 5.31
C PRO A 235 -8.22 19.29 5.51
N VAL A 236 -8.19 18.07 4.98
CA VAL A 236 -7.01 17.21 4.95
C VAL A 236 -6.61 16.98 3.49
N CYS A 237 -5.39 17.35 3.16
CA CYS A 237 -4.78 17.07 1.86
C CYS A 237 -3.33 16.67 2.12
N LEU A 238 -3.00 15.39 1.98
CA LEU A 238 -1.69 14.89 2.36
C LEU A 238 -1.07 13.94 1.35
N HIS A 239 0.25 13.95 1.27
CA HIS A 239 1.05 13.06 0.45
C HIS A 239 1.84 12.10 1.33
N GLY A 240 1.62 10.79 1.14
CA GLY A 240 2.42 9.77 1.80
C GLY A 240 3.66 9.42 0.99
N THR A 241 4.82 9.46 1.65
CA THR A 241 6.11 9.12 1.06
C THR A 241 6.97 8.31 2.03
N TYR A 242 8.21 8.05 1.63
CA TYR A 242 9.20 7.35 2.44
C TYR A 242 10.26 8.34 2.93
N ARG A 243 10.77 8.15 4.15
CA ARG A 243 11.80 8.99 4.79
C ARG A 243 13.01 9.24 3.90
N LYS A 244 13.46 8.20 3.17
CA LYS A 244 14.57 8.29 2.20
C LYS A 244 14.36 9.29 1.06
N ASN A 245 13.11 9.64 0.75
CA ASN A 245 12.79 10.60 -0.31
C ASN A 245 12.70 12.04 0.23
N LEU A 246 12.66 12.23 1.56
CA LEU A 246 12.30 13.51 2.14
C LEU A 246 13.31 14.61 1.79
N GLU A 247 14.60 14.31 1.88
CA GLU A 247 15.66 15.27 1.53
C GLU A 247 15.50 15.80 0.10
N SER A 248 15.25 14.91 -0.86
CA SER A 248 14.99 15.28 -2.25
C SER A 248 13.70 16.09 -2.43
N ILE A 249 12.65 15.76 -1.67
CA ILE A 249 11.37 16.49 -1.71
C ILE A 249 11.53 17.89 -1.10
N LEU A 250 12.30 18.05 -0.04
CA LEU A 250 12.58 19.36 0.56
C LEU A 250 13.47 20.21 -0.36
N GLY A 251 14.41 19.61 -1.08
CA GLY A 251 15.24 20.35 -2.03
C GLY A 251 14.51 20.73 -3.33
N SER A 252 13.56 19.90 -3.80
CA SER A 252 13.00 20.06 -5.17
C SER A 252 11.48 20.05 -5.28
N GLY A 253 10.77 20.00 -4.15
CA GLY A 253 9.31 19.90 -4.09
C GLY A 253 8.77 18.50 -4.40
N LEU A 254 7.45 18.35 -4.29
CA LEU A 254 6.74 17.15 -4.72
C LEU A 254 6.53 17.20 -6.23
N LYS A 255 7.19 16.31 -6.97
CA LYS A 255 7.11 16.24 -8.43
C LYS A 255 6.03 15.25 -8.89
N ARG A 256 5.31 15.57 -9.96
CA ARG A 256 4.39 14.63 -10.64
C ARG A 256 5.11 13.45 -11.31
N MET A 257 6.44 13.54 -11.44
CA MET A 257 7.28 12.57 -12.12
C MET A 257 6.79 12.34 -13.55
N LYS A 258 6.56 11.09 -13.96
CA LYS A 258 6.03 10.77 -15.30
C LYS A 258 4.51 10.98 -15.44
N ARG A 259 3.79 11.23 -14.34
CA ARG A 259 2.32 11.40 -14.34
C ARG A 259 1.93 12.83 -14.70
N LEU A 260 0.65 13.06 -15.00
CA LEU A 260 0.11 14.41 -15.21
C LEU A 260 -0.02 15.21 -13.90
N HIS A 261 -0.22 14.53 -12.77
CA HIS A 261 -0.52 15.19 -11.49
C HIS A 261 0.31 14.63 -10.32
N VAL A 262 0.61 15.50 -9.35
CA VAL A 262 0.91 15.09 -7.97
C VAL A 262 -0.39 14.61 -7.31
N HIS A 263 -0.29 13.54 -6.53
CA HIS A 263 -1.47 12.90 -5.90
C HIS A 263 -1.41 13.09 -4.38
N PHE A 264 -2.56 13.45 -3.83
CA PHE A 264 -2.80 13.62 -2.41
C PHE A 264 -4.02 12.81 -1.97
N SER A 265 -4.03 12.43 -0.70
CA SER A 265 -5.14 11.79 -0.01
C SER A 265 -5.96 12.84 0.73
N CYS A 266 -7.28 12.66 0.77
CA CYS A 266 -8.20 13.50 1.55
C CYS A 266 -8.31 13.10 3.03
N GLY A 267 -7.49 12.16 3.50
CA GLY A 267 -7.48 11.68 4.89
C GLY A 267 -6.23 10.85 5.23
N LEU A 268 -6.16 10.38 6.47
CA LEU A 268 -5.07 9.57 7.01
C LEU A 268 -5.15 8.09 6.56
N PRO A 269 -4.04 7.35 6.56
CA PRO A 269 -4.04 5.92 6.18
C PRO A 269 -4.98 5.02 7.02
N THR A 270 -5.34 5.45 8.23
CA THR A 270 -6.26 4.73 9.14
C THR A 270 -7.72 5.09 8.94
N ASP A 271 -8.01 6.18 8.24
CA ASP A 271 -9.39 6.61 8.03
C ASP A 271 -10.01 5.63 7.05
N GLY A 272 -11.09 4.95 7.46
CA GLY A 272 -11.76 3.94 6.65
C GLY A 272 -12.29 4.48 5.31
N GLU A 273 -12.36 5.81 5.17
CA GLU A 273 -12.76 6.54 3.98
C GLU A 273 -11.60 6.74 2.97
N VAL A 274 -10.34 6.54 3.40
CA VAL A 274 -9.15 6.73 2.56
C VAL A 274 -8.86 5.43 1.81
N ILE A 275 -9.56 5.31 0.70
CA ILE A 275 -9.52 4.13 -0.15
C ILE A 275 -8.34 4.19 -1.15
N SER A 276 -7.96 5.40 -1.56
CA SER A 276 -7.02 5.68 -2.64
C SER A 276 -6.15 6.91 -2.38
N GLY A 277 -5.12 7.12 -3.18
CA GLY A 277 -4.24 8.30 -3.11
C GLY A 277 -2.90 8.07 -2.41
N MET A 278 -2.75 7.01 -1.61
CA MET A 278 -1.52 6.73 -0.85
C MET A 278 -1.22 5.23 -0.76
N ARG A 279 0.05 4.88 -0.50
CA ARG A 279 0.46 3.49 -0.23
C ARG A 279 0.32 3.20 1.28
N GLN A 280 0.10 1.93 1.63
CA GLN A 280 -0.10 1.53 3.03
C GLN A 280 1.19 1.47 3.86
N ASP A 281 2.35 1.43 3.20
CA ASP A 281 3.68 1.26 3.80
C ASP A 281 4.48 2.57 3.86
N VAL A 282 3.84 3.71 3.64
CA VAL A 282 4.48 5.02 3.82
C VAL A 282 4.89 5.23 5.27
N ASN A 283 5.94 6.01 5.50
CA ASN A 283 6.42 6.33 6.85
C ASN A 283 6.64 7.83 7.08
N VAL A 284 6.26 8.65 6.11
CA VAL A 284 6.21 10.12 6.20
C VAL A 284 4.94 10.62 5.52
N LEU A 285 4.26 11.57 6.15
CA LEU A 285 3.12 12.30 5.61
C LEU A 285 3.49 13.78 5.47
N ILE A 286 3.23 14.34 4.29
CA ILE A 286 3.43 15.76 4.00
C ILE A 286 2.04 16.37 3.81
N PHE A 287 1.66 17.32 4.66
CA PHE A 287 0.39 18.02 4.59
C PHE A 287 0.52 19.24 3.70
N LEU A 288 -0.40 19.40 2.75
CA LEU A 288 -0.48 20.54 1.86
C LEU A 288 -1.34 21.63 2.51
N ASP A 289 -0.83 22.85 2.54
CA ASP A 289 -1.64 24.04 2.84
C ASP A 289 -2.53 24.35 1.64
N VAL A 290 -3.74 23.78 1.66
CA VAL A 290 -4.73 23.92 0.58
C VAL A 290 -5.15 25.37 0.40
N ARG A 291 -5.28 26.13 1.49
CA ARG A 291 -5.69 27.54 1.42
C ARG A 291 -4.65 28.35 0.68
N LYS A 292 -3.39 28.26 1.11
CA LYS A 292 -2.28 28.98 0.47
C LYS A 292 -2.07 28.54 -0.98
N ALA A 293 -2.23 27.25 -1.26
CA ALA A 293 -2.14 26.72 -2.62
C ALA A 293 -3.19 27.37 -3.54
N LEU A 294 -4.46 27.43 -3.12
CA LEU A 294 -5.55 28.03 -3.89
C LEU A 294 -5.37 29.55 -4.06
N GLU A 295 -4.98 30.26 -2.99
CA GLU A 295 -4.73 31.72 -3.02
C GLU A 295 -3.59 32.09 -3.97
N GLU A 296 -2.53 31.27 -4.04
CA GLU A 296 -1.42 31.44 -4.98
C GLU A 296 -1.68 30.76 -6.35
N SER A 297 -2.95 30.49 -6.68
CA SER A 297 -3.39 29.99 -8.01
C SER A 297 -2.91 28.58 -8.39
N ILE A 298 -2.53 27.73 -7.43
CA ILE A 298 -2.40 26.30 -7.69
C ILE A 298 -3.80 25.72 -7.90
N LYS A 299 -4.04 25.17 -9.10
CA LYS A 299 -5.26 24.44 -9.38
C LYS A 299 -5.24 23.08 -8.68
N LEU A 300 -6.29 22.83 -7.90
CA LEU A 300 -6.53 21.56 -7.21
C LEU A 300 -7.81 20.93 -7.75
N TYR A 301 -7.80 19.62 -7.87
CA TYR A 301 -8.90 18.83 -8.38
C TYR A 301 -9.17 17.62 -7.49
N ILE A 302 -10.38 17.08 -7.54
CA ILE A 302 -10.76 15.83 -6.90
C ILE A 302 -11.24 14.83 -7.97
N SER A 303 -10.74 13.60 -7.91
CA SER A 303 -11.24 12.50 -8.74
C SER A 303 -12.50 11.87 -8.15
N ASP A 304 -13.20 11.07 -8.96
CA ASP A 304 -14.37 10.29 -8.51
C ASP A 304 -14.03 9.37 -7.32
N ASN A 305 -12.81 8.85 -7.25
CA ASN A 305 -12.32 8.02 -6.15
C ASN A 305 -11.61 8.79 -5.03
N LYS A 306 -11.97 10.08 -4.86
CA LYS A 306 -11.57 10.94 -3.74
C LYS A 306 -10.06 11.13 -3.59
N VAL A 307 -9.33 11.12 -4.70
CA VAL A 307 -7.91 11.50 -4.73
C VAL A 307 -7.82 12.96 -5.12
N ILE A 308 -7.07 13.75 -4.35
CA ILE A 308 -6.81 15.14 -4.66
C ILE A 308 -5.61 15.20 -5.61
N LEU A 309 -5.71 16.00 -6.67
CA LEU A 309 -4.72 16.08 -7.74
C LEU A 309 -4.36 17.54 -8.06
N THR A 310 -3.10 17.77 -8.40
CA THR A 310 -2.65 19.06 -8.95
C THR A 310 -1.52 18.84 -9.93
N GLU A 311 -1.46 19.67 -10.95
CA GLU A 311 -0.32 19.74 -11.86
C GLU A 311 0.88 20.43 -11.19
N GLY A 312 0.63 21.20 -10.11
CA GLY A 312 1.63 22.07 -9.49
C GLY A 312 2.07 23.20 -10.42
N PHE A 313 3.18 23.84 -10.08
CA PHE A 313 3.89 24.74 -11.00
C PHE A 313 4.90 23.92 -11.79
N ASP A 314 4.70 23.85 -13.11
CA ASP A 314 5.54 23.08 -14.03
C ASP A 314 5.78 21.63 -13.58
N GLY A 315 4.77 21.01 -12.97
CA GLY A 315 4.86 19.63 -12.47
C GLY A 315 5.34 19.48 -11.03
N VAL A 316 5.49 20.57 -10.28
CA VAL A 316 6.07 20.58 -8.93
C VAL A 316 5.17 21.31 -7.94
N VAL A 317 5.01 20.75 -6.75
CA VAL A 317 4.47 21.47 -5.58
C VAL A 317 5.63 21.82 -4.65
N PRO A 318 6.04 23.10 -4.59
CA PRO A 318 7.15 23.55 -3.75
C PRO A 318 6.93 23.33 -2.23
N PRO A 319 8.01 23.15 -1.44
CA PRO A 319 7.92 23.00 0.01
C PRO A 319 7.27 24.18 0.74
N LYS A 320 7.25 25.38 0.16
CA LYS A 320 6.56 26.55 0.73
C LYS A 320 5.05 26.37 0.89
N TYR A 321 4.46 25.34 0.27
CA TYR A 321 3.06 24.96 0.43
C TYR A 321 2.87 23.79 1.39
N PHE A 322 3.92 23.28 2.03
CA PHE A 322 3.77 22.25 3.05
C PHE A 322 3.38 22.91 4.36
N GLU A 323 2.22 22.53 4.89
CA GLU A 323 1.73 23.02 6.18
C GLU A 323 2.53 22.40 7.33
N ARG A 324 2.77 21.08 7.24
CA ARG A 324 3.58 20.32 8.20
C ARG A 324 4.01 18.97 7.61
N ILE A 325 5.04 18.38 8.23
CA ILE A 325 5.52 17.04 7.89
C ILE A 325 5.54 16.21 9.17
N GLU A 326 5.07 14.97 9.07
CA GLU A 326 4.97 14.06 10.21
C GLU A 326 5.50 12.68 9.83
N SER A 327 6.11 12.00 10.79
CA SER A 327 6.40 10.57 10.69
C SER A 327 5.12 9.75 10.81
N TRP A 328 5.12 8.57 10.20
CA TRP A 328 4.01 7.63 10.26
C TRP A 328 4.50 6.22 10.60
N PRO A 329 3.87 5.49 11.55
CA PRO A 329 2.61 5.81 12.24
C PRO A 329 2.75 6.62 13.53
N SER A 330 3.98 6.98 13.96
CA SER A 330 4.23 7.63 15.25
C SER A 330 3.75 9.09 15.36
N ARG A 331 3.35 9.72 14.24
CA ARG A 331 2.84 11.11 14.16
C ARG A 331 3.79 12.17 14.73
N GLN A 332 5.07 11.86 14.87
CA GLN A 332 6.04 12.84 15.37
C GLN A 332 6.28 13.90 14.29
N PRO A 333 6.21 15.20 14.64
CA PRO A 333 6.55 16.27 13.73
C PRO A 333 7.99 16.13 13.21
N ILE A 334 8.19 16.46 11.95
CA ILE A 334 9.50 16.51 11.30
C ILE A 334 9.74 17.96 10.88
N SER A 335 10.76 18.60 11.47
CA SER A 335 11.19 19.94 11.07
C SER A 335 11.76 19.93 9.65
N PHE A 336 11.52 21.00 8.88
CA PHE A 336 11.96 21.15 7.51
C PHE A 336 12.20 22.61 7.12
#